data_AF-A0ABD2IRP5-F1
#
_entry.id   AF-A0ABD2IRP5-F1
#
_cell.length_a   1.000
_cell.length_b   1.000
_cell.length_c   1.000
_cell.angle_alpha   90.00
_cell.angle_beta   90.00
_cell.angle_gamma   90.00
#
_symmetry.space_group_name_H-M   'P 1'
#
loop_
_entity.id
_entity.type
_entity.pdbx_description
1 polymer ?
#
loop_
_entity_poly.entity_id
_entity_poly.type
_entity_poly.pdbx_seq_one_letter_code
_entity_poly.pdbx_strand_id
1 'polypeptide(L)'
;MSSFTTFSSADEFSPLQPIFPNLSTSEEMSVLIARIAELNRAKTMEPSVASSEVFGQDGYGMNDDQFSLDEEEDEQQEDRKTPTKDVSEDHLKAILERIGEIEKQQQQQTKAAEERFLQSQNDQKKILEKISEMEKQTQKKALFRKNCWNAFYCHKHIEISGGKSLIVRHKGYPSGWRSVFAKYPIVLNKHLSDFFYFEISLMKNEERYWVMFGFAVKQQTKLEGSIRHEKGTYAYESDDGNIWINGEGNGTNAKYSYGVGDTVGIGVHFASRQMIFTKNGLRLATSGLFDPSFADGSFYPFISLFYTGDKIEANFGPNFKFDLEFQRKRGFSDRGTTN
;
A
#
# COMPACT_ATOMS: atom_id res chain seq x y z
N MET A 1 -49.01 -46.40 -12.10
CA MET A 1 -48.80 -44.94 -12.04
C MET A 1 -47.61 -44.72 -11.11
N SER A 2 -46.37 -44.81 -11.58
CA SER A 2 -45.62 -43.79 -12.34
C SER A 2 -45.48 -42.48 -11.57
N SER A 3 -44.29 -42.22 -11.03
CA SER A 3 -43.47 -41.08 -11.49
C SER A 3 -42.06 -41.12 -10.91
N PHE A 4 -41.10 -41.03 -11.84
CA PHE A 4 -39.70 -40.65 -11.66
C PHE A 4 -39.55 -39.25 -11.01
N THR A 5 -38.41 -39.00 -10.36
CA THR A 5 -37.69 -37.72 -10.33
C THR A 5 -36.32 -37.95 -9.66
N THR A 6 -35.29 -38.31 -10.45
CA THR A 6 -34.19 -37.45 -10.94
C THR A 6 -33.21 -36.97 -9.88
N PHE A 7 -31.99 -37.52 -9.96
CA PHE A 7 -30.74 -36.95 -9.49
C PHE A 7 -30.51 -35.58 -10.13
N SER A 8 -30.14 -34.56 -9.35
CA SER A 8 -29.58 -33.31 -9.85
C SER A 8 -28.21 -33.12 -9.20
N SER A 9 -27.16 -33.37 -9.98
CA SER A 9 -25.82 -32.86 -9.69
C SER A 9 -25.73 -31.41 -10.15
N ALA A 10 -25.14 -30.57 -9.30
CA ALA A 10 -24.46 -29.30 -9.58
C ALA A 10 -24.94 -28.23 -8.60
N ASP A 11 -24.21 -28.09 -7.49
CA ASP A 11 -24.12 -26.81 -6.80
C ASP A 11 -22.63 -26.41 -6.75
N GLU A 12 -22.33 -25.49 -7.66
CA GLU A 12 -21.47 -24.33 -7.48
C GLU A 12 -20.18 -24.51 -6.66
N PHE A 13 -19.07 -24.76 -7.37
CA PHE A 13 -17.79 -24.19 -6.96
C PHE A 13 -17.88 -22.66 -7.04
N SER A 14 -18.35 -22.05 -5.95
CA SER A 14 -18.21 -20.62 -5.71
C SER A 14 -16.73 -20.23 -5.85
N PRO A 15 -16.36 -19.22 -6.66
CA PRO A 15 -15.03 -18.66 -6.60
C PRO A 15 -14.86 -18.05 -5.20
N LEU A 16 -14.06 -18.69 -4.36
CA LEU A 16 -13.65 -18.17 -3.06
C LEU A 16 -12.98 -16.81 -3.31
N GLN A 17 -13.75 -15.74 -3.20
CA GLN A 17 -13.21 -14.42 -2.92
C GLN A 17 -12.48 -14.55 -1.58
N PRO A 18 -11.18 -14.23 -1.49
CA PRO A 18 -10.54 -14.24 -0.20
C PRO A 18 -11.03 -13.00 0.56
N ILE A 19 -11.99 -13.23 1.44
CA ILE A 19 -12.38 -12.32 2.51
C ILE A 19 -11.22 -12.34 3.49
N PHE A 20 -10.38 -11.31 3.49
CA PHE A 20 -9.37 -11.10 4.52
C PHE A 20 -9.80 -9.93 5.43
N PRO A 21 -10.54 -10.17 6.52
CA PRO A 21 -10.78 -9.14 7.50
C PRO A 21 -9.57 -9.05 8.44
N ASN A 22 -8.98 -7.85 8.55
CA ASN A 22 -8.03 -7.42 9.59
C ASN A 22 -6.53 -7.81 9.47
N LEU A 23 -5.97 -8.00 8.28
CA LEU A 23 -4.51 -8.10 8.13
C LEU A 23 -3.88 -6.69 8.03
N SER A 24 -2.69 -6.53 8.60
CA SER A 24 -1.86 -5.34 8.35
C SER A 24 -1.37 -5.34 6.91
N THR A 25 -1.06 -4.17 6.35
CA THR A 25 -0.61 -4.03 4.94
C THR A 25 0.62 -4.88 4.62
N SER A 26 1.48 -5.15 5.61
CA SER A 26 2.66 -6.02 5.45
C SER A 26 2.28 -7.50 5.33
N GLU A 27 1.23 -7.93 6.02
CA GLU A 27 0.78 -9.32 6.02
C GLU A 27 0.02 -9.61 4.71
N GLU A 28 -0.83 -8.70 4.25
CA GLU A 28 -1.51 -8.84 2.95
C GLU A 28 -0.51 -8.93 1.78
N MET A 29 0.56 -8.12 1.81
CA MET A 29 1.62 -8.17 0.79
C MET A 29 2.36 -9.51 0.82
N SER A 30 2.64 -10.04 2.00
CA SER A 30 3.29 -11.34 2.18
C SER A 30 2.42 -12.48 1.63
N VAL A 31 1.11 -12.43 1.87
CA VAL A 31 0.14 -13.40 1.34
C VAL A 31 0.08 -13.35 -0.19
N LEU A 32 0.06 -12.17 -0.80
CA LEU A 32 0.03 -12.03 -2.27
C LEU A 32 1.33 -12.48 -2.94
N ILE A 33 2.49 -12.19 -2.33
CA ILE A 33 3.79 -12.69 -2.80
C ILE A 33 3.84 -14.22 -2.73
N ALA A 34 3.36 -14.80 -1.62
CA ALA A 34 3.27 -16.26 -1.47
C ALA A 34 2.35 -16.88 -2.53
N ARG A 35 1.22 -16.23 -2.85
CA ARG A 35 0.29 -16.70 -3.89
C ARG A 35 0.90 -16.69 -5.29
N ILE A 36 1.70 -15.69 -5.64
CA ILE A 36 2.46 -15.69 -6.91
C ILE A 36 3.43 -16.87 -6.96
N ALA A 37 4.15 -17.13 -5.86
CA ALA A 37 5.08 -18.24 -5.79
C ALA A 37 4.38 -19.61 -5.96
N GLU A 38 3.19 -19.78 -5.39
CA GLU A 38 2.35 -20.97 -5.61
C GLU A 38 1.93 -21.15 -7.06
N LEU A 39 1.44 -20.08 -7.71
CA LEU A 39 1.05 -20.11 -9.13
C LEU A 39 2.26 -20.45 -10.03
N ASN A 40 3.46 -20.00 -9.66
CA ASN A 40 4.68 -20.35 -10.38
C ASN A 40 5.10 -21.82 -10.19
N ARG A 41 4.87 -22.42 -9.01
CA ARG A 41 5.10 -23.86 -8.77
C ARG A 41 4.11 -24.74 -9.54
N ALA A 42 2.84 -24.34 -9.65
CA ALA A 42 1.86 -25.07 -10.45
C ALA A 42 2.23 -25.12 -11.95
N LYS A 43 3.03 -24.16 -12.43
CA LYS A 43 3.54 -24.07 -13.81
C LYS A 43 4.65 -25.09 -14.15
N THR A 44 5.27 -25.71 -13.15
CA THR A 44 6.39 -26.67 -13.32
C THR A 44 5.96 -28.14 -13.15
N MET A 45 4.67 -28.40 -12.96
CA MET A 45 4.13 -29.74 -12.67
C MET A 45 3.15 -30.29 -13.74
N GLU A 46 3.20 -29.81 -14.99
CA GLU A 46 2.52 -30.53 -16.09
C GLU A 46 3.44 -31.63 -16.67
N PRO A 47 2.90 -32.84 -16.95
CA PRO A 47 3.69 -33.97 -17.43
C PRO A 47 4.21 -33.69 -18.84
N SER A 48 5.51 -33.95 -19.04
CA SER A 48 6.16 -33.91 -20.35
C SER A 48 5.42 -34.81 -21.33
N VAL A 49 4.86 -34.22 -22.38
CA VAL A 49 4.41 -34.96 -23.56
C VAL A 49 5.65 -35.64 -24.14
N ALA A 50 5.75 -36.95 -23.99
CA ALA A 50 6.70 -37.76 -24.73
C ALA A 50 6.21 -37.82 -26.18
N SER A 51 6.65 -36.88 -27.00
CA SER A 51 6.53 -36.95 -28.45
C SER A 51 7.52 -38.01 -28.94
N SER A 52 6.95 -39.09 -29.48
CA SER A 52 7.65 -40.06 -30.33
C SER A 52 8.27 -39.33 -31.53
N GLU A 53 9.59 -39.28 -31.60
CA GLU A 53 10.28 -38.93 -32.84
C GLU A 53 10.37 -40.18 -33.72
N VAL A 54 9.43 -40.29 -34.66
CA VAL A 54 9.66 -40.97 -35.93
C VAL A 54 10.15 -39.89 -36.89
N PHE A 55 11.44 -39.90 -37.21
CA PHE A 55 11.95 -39.31 -38.44
C PHE A 55 12.80 -40.34 -39.15
N GLY A 56 12.30 -40.78 -40.30
CA GLY A 56 13.09 -41.48 -41.29
C GLY A 56 13.77 -40.49 -42.24
N GLN A 57 14.89 -40.98 -42.75
CA GLN A 57 15.52 -40.70 -44.05
C GLN A 57 16.69 -39.72 -44.15
N ASP A 58 17.87 -40.35 -44.38
CA ASP A 58 18.78 -40.18 -45.52
C ASP A 58 20.24 -39.89 -45.17
N GLY A 59 21.15 -40.73 -45.67
CA GLY A 59 22.59 -40.47 -45.67
C GLY A 59 23.45 -41.71 -45.89
N TYR A 60 23.77 -42.01 -47.16
CA TYR A 60 24.84 -42.92 -47.60
C TYR A 60 26.18 -42.62 -46.89
N GLY A 61 26.91 -43.68 -46.53
CA GLY A 61 28.30 -43.58 -46.11
C GLY A 61 28.90 -44.95 -45.83
N MET A 62 29.59 -45.49 -46.83
CA MET A 62 30.48 -46.65 -46.73
C MET A 62 31.35 -46.60 -45.47
N ASN A 63 31.58 -47.75 -44.84
CA ASN A 63 32.93 -48.22 -44.55
C ASN A 63 32.90 -49.71 -44.16
N ASP A 64 33.86 -50.41 -44.75
CA ASP A 64 34.31 -51.76 -44.43
C ASP A 64 34.55 -51.93 -42.93
N ASP A 65 34.22 -53.11 -42.40
CA ASP A 65 35.17 -53.91 -41.64
C ASP A 65 34.58 -55.30 -41.32
N GLN A 66 35.27 -56.29 -41.88
CA GLN A 66 35.45 -57.67 -41.42
C GLN A 66 34.95 -57.99 -39.99
N PHE A 67 34.04 -58.97 -39.88
CA PHE A 67 34.29 -60.13 -39.03
C PHE A 67 33.45 -61.35 -39.44
N SER A 68 34.07 -62.51 -39.22
CA SER A 68 33.89 -63.83 -39.79
C SER A 68 32.86 -64.72 -39.09
N LEU A 69 32.28 -65.65 -39.88
CA LEU A 69 31.93 -67.05 -39.53
C LEU A 69 30.82 -67.23 -38.45
N ASP A 70 29.78 -68.06 -38.60
CA ASP A 70 29.74 -69.43 -39.13
C ASP A 70 28.36 -69.77 -39.74
N GLU A 71 28.42 -70.67 -40.71
CA GLU A 71 27.30 -71.48 -41.22
C GLU A 71 26.86 -72.49 -40.16
N GLU A 72 25.58 -72.52 -39.82
CA GLU A 72 24.92 -73.78 -39.43
C GLU A 72 23.53 -73.81 -40.09
N GLU A 73 23.44 -74.62 -41.15
CA GLU A 73 22.20 -75.14 -41.71
C GLU A 73 21.57 -76.09 -40.69
N ASP A 74 20.33 -75.83 -40.28
CA ASP A 74 19.48 -76.87 -39.72
C ASP A 74 18.08 -76.74 -40.34
N GLU A 75 17.83 -77.64 -41.29
CA GLU A 75 16.52 -77.91 -41.87
C GLU A 75 15.59 -78.50 -40.79
N GLN A 76 14.66 -77.70 -40.28
CA GLN A 76 13.42 -78.21 -39.72
C GLN A 76 12.24 -77.46 -40.32
N GLN A 77 11.72 -78.08 -41.38
CA GLN A 77 10.45 -77.82 -42.01
C GLN A 77 9.33 -78.16 -41.00
N GLU A 78 8.89 -77.17 -40.22
CA GLU A 78 7.69 -77.30 -39.38
C GLU A 78 6.67 -76.25 -39.79
N ASP A 79 5.58 -76.75 -40.39
CA ASP A 79 4.36 -76.04 -40.79
C ASP A 79 3.83 -75.16 -39.64
N ARG A 80 4.31 -73.92 -39.54
CA ARG A 80 3.68 -72.90 -38.70
C ARG A 80 2.78 -72.05 -39.58
N LYS A 81 1.61 -72.61 -39.91
CA LYS A 81 0.45 -71.85 -40.39
C LYS A 81 0.30 -70.62 -39.50
N THR A 82 0.63 -69.45 -40.03
CA THR A 82 0.22 -68.17 -39.47
C THR A 82 -1.31 -68.19 -39.38
N PRO A 83 -1.92 -68.08 -38.19
CA PRO A 83 -3.33 -67.78 -38.12
C PRO A 83 -3.44 -66.29 -38.43
N THR A 84 -3.60 -65.94 -39.71
CA THR A 84 -4.18 -64.65 -40.07
C THR A 84 -5.60 -64.68 -39.52
N LYS A 85 -5.77 -64.18 -38.29
CA LYS A 85 -7.06 -63.85 -37.73
C LYS A 85 -7.66 -62.81 -38.67
N ASP A 86 -8.68 -63.19 -39.43
CA ASP A 86 -9.57 -62.24 -40.07
C ASP A 86 -10.10 -61.30 -38.98
N VAL A 87 -9.51 -60.12 -38.88
CA VAL A 87 -10.06 -59.03 -38.08
C VAL A 87 -11.29 -58.59 -38.85
N SER A 88 -12.48 -58.87 -38.31
CA SER A 88 -13.72 -58.47 -38.98
C SER A 88 -13.70 -56.96 -39.21
N GLU A 89 -14.22 -56.53 -40.35
CA GLU A 89 -14.34 -55.11 -40.73
C GLU A 89 -15.00 -54.28 -39.61
N ASP A 90 -15.94 -54.90 -38.88
CA ASP A 90 -16.60 -54.33 -37.70
C ASP A 90 -15.64 -54.03 -36.54
N HIS A 91 -14.61 -54.85 -36.32
CA HIS A 91 -13.60 -54.63 -35.28
C HIS A 91 -12.68 -53.47 -35.64
N LEU A 92 -12.27 -53.36 -36.91
CA LEU A 92 -11.49 -52.22 -37.43
C LEU A 92 -12.27 -50.91 -37.33
N LYS A 93 -13.57 -50.95 -37.64
CA LYS A 93 -14.47 -49.79 -37.52
C LYS A 93 -14.62 -49.32 -36.07
N ALA A 94 -14.77 -50.26 -35.13
CA ALA A 94 -14.84 -49.95 -33.70
C ALA A 94 -13.53 -49.37 -33.14
N ILE A 95 -12.37 -49.81 -33.65
CA ILE A 95 -11.07 -49.24 -33.27
C ILE A 95 -10.93 -47.80 -33.77
N LEU A 96 -11.31 -47.53 -35.03
CA LEU A 96 -11.25 -46.19 -35.61
C LEU A 96 -12.17 -45.20 -34.88
N GLU A 97 -13.37 -45.62 -34.49
CA GLU A 97 -14.31 -44.80 -33.73
C GLU A 97 -13.72 -44.42 -32.36
N ARG A 98 -13.07 -45.38 -31.69
CA ARG A 98 -12.45 -45.17 -30.37
C ARG A 98 -11.21 -44.27 -30.43
N ILE A 99 -10.43 -44.35 -31.51
CA ILE A 99 -9.33 -43.40 -31.77
C ILE A 99 -9.89 -41.99 -31.93
N GLY A 100 -10.95 -41.80 -32.71
CA GLY A 100 -11.60 -40.51 -32.88
C GLY A 100 -12.17 -39.94 -31.56
N GLU A 101 -12.69 -40.79 -30.67
CA GLU A 101 -13.11 -40.39 -29.33
C GLU A 101 -11.94 -39.92 -28.45
N ILE A 102 -10.81 -40.64 -28.48
CA ILE A 102 -9.60 -40.29 -27.73
C ILE A 102 -9.00 -38.97 -28.22
N GLU A 103 -8.92 -38.76 -29.53
CA GLU A 103 -8.44 -37.50 -30.12
C GLU A 103 -9.32 -36.32 -29.70
N LYS A 104 -10.64 -36.52 -29.69
CA LYS A 104 -11.60 -35.49 -29.27
C LYS A 104 -11.47 -35.17 -27.78
N GLN A 105 -11.24 -36.17 -26.94
CA GLN A 105 -10.98 -35.98 -25.51
C GLN A 105 -9.65 -35.27 -25.25
N GLN A 106 -8.58 -35.65 -25.96
CA GLN A 106 -7.30 -34.95 -25.89
C GLN A 106 -7.47 -33.49 -26.29
N GLN A 107 -8.11 -33.21 -27.42
CA GLN A 107 -8.29 -31.85 -27.91
C GLN A 107 -9.15 -30.98 -26.95
N GLN A 108 -10.13 -31.58 -26.27
CA GLN A 108 -10.87 -30.89 -25.21
C GLN A 108 -10.02 -30.62 -23.98
N GLN A 109 -9.17 -31.57 -23.55
CA GLN A 109 -8.24 -31.36 -22.44
C GLN A 109 -7.21 -30.27 -22.75
N THR A 110 -6.65 -30.23 -23.97
CA THR A 110 -5.67 -29.20 -24.35
C THR A 110 -6.29 -27.81 -24.35
N LYS A 111 -7.50 -27.66 -24.91
CA LYS A 111 -8.23 -26.37 -24.87
C LYS A 111 -8.53 -25.92 -23.44
N ALA A 112 -8.98 -26.84 -22.58
CA ALA A 112 -9.23 -26.52 -21.18
C ALA A 112 -7.94 -26.13 -20.43
N ALA A 113 -6.81 -26.77 -20.75
CA ALA A 113 -5.50 -26.42 -20.19
C ALA A 113 -5.02 -25.03 -20.67
N GLU A 114 -5.18 -24.72 -21.97
CA GLU A 114 -4.87 -23.40 -22.54
C GLU A 114 -5.72 -22.28 -21.92
N GLU A 115 -7.02 -22.51 -21.75
CA GLU A 115 -7.92 -21.55 -21.09
C GLU A 115 -7.52 -21.30 -19.63
N ARG A 116 -7.19 -22.37 -18.89
CA ARG A 116 -6.67 -22.25 -17.50
C ARG A 116 -5.36 -21.50 -17.45
N PHE A 117 -4.46 -21.74 -18.40
CA PHE A 117 -3.19 -21.04 -18.50
C PHE A 117 -3.38 -19.54 -18.76
N LEU A 118 -4.26 -19.18 -19.69
CA LEU A 118 -4.56 -17.80 -20.01
C LEU A 118 -5.22 -17.09 -18.81
N GLN A 119 -6.14 -17.77 -18.12
CA GLN A 119 -6.77 -17.28 -16.90
C GLN A 119 -5.74 -17.05 -15.79
N SER A 120 -4.83 -18.01 -15.58
CA SER A 120 -3.73 -17.89 -14.62
C SER A 120 -2.82 -16.71 -14.92
N GLN A 121 -2.46 -16.48 -16.19
CA GLN A 121 -1.69 -15.30 -16.58
C GLN A 121 -2.42 -13.98 -16.29
N ASN A 122 -3.72 -13.92 -16.57
CA ASN A 122 -4.52 -12.73 -16.27
C ASN A 122 -4.59 -12.45 -14.76
N ASP A 123 -4.75 -13.50 -13.96
CA ASP A 123 -4.78 -13.38 -12.49
C ASP A 123 -3.40 -12.97 -11.93
N GLN A 124 -2.32 -13.51 -12.48
CA GLN A 124 -0.95 -13.07 -12.14
C GLN A 124 -0.76 -11.57 -12.44
N LYS A 125 -1.20 -11.10 -13.61
CA LYS A 125 -1.12 -9.69 -13.98
C LYS A 125 -1.88 -8.79 -13.00
N LYS A 126 -3.11 -9.16 -12.63
CA LYS A 126 -3.92 -8.42 -11.65
C LYS A 126 -3.25 -8.37 -10.27
N ILE A 127 -2.64 -9.47 -9.82
CA ILE A 127 -1.92 -9.49 -8.54
C ILE A 127 -0.71 -8.54 -8.60
N LEU A 128 0.06 -8.57 -9.69
CA LEU A 128 1.25 -7.72 -9.85
C LEU A 128 0.89 -6.22 -9.83
N GLU A 129 -0.18 -5.84 -10.52
CA GLU A 129 -0.71 -4.47 -10.49
C GLU A 129 -1.10 -4.05 -9.06
N LYS A 130 -1.75 -4.95 -8.31
CA LYS A 130 -2.14 -4.70 -6.91
C LYS A 130 -0.93 -4.56 -5.99
N ILE A 131 0.12 -5.38 -6.18
CA ILE A 131 1.39 -5.25 -5.44
C ILE A 131 2.03 -3.88 -5.71
N SER A 132 2.15 -3.47 -6.97
CA SER A 132 2.74 -2.17 -7.31
C SER A 132 1.99 -1.00 -6.67
N GLU A 133 0.66 -1.07 -6.63
CA GLU A 133 -0.16 -0.03 -5.99
C GLU A 133 0.04 0.00 -4.47
N MET A 134 0.11 -1.17 -3.81
CA MET A 134 0.40 -1.26 -2.38
C MET A 134 1.81 -0.73 -2.03
N GLU A 135 2.81 -1.00 -2.87
CA GLU A 135 4.17 -0.46 -2.70
C GLU A 135 4.17 1.06 -2.74
N LYS A 136 3.50 1.65 -3.74
CA LYS A 136 3.35 3.12 -3.85
C LYS A 136 2.67 3.71 -2.61
N GLN A 137 1.62 3.06 -2.11
CA GLN A 137 0.91 3.51 -0.90
C GLN A 137 1.81 3.42 0.34
N THR A 138 2.57 2.33 0.48
CA THR A 138 3.52 2.11 1.59
C THR A 138 4.62 3.16 1.58
N GLN A 139 5.19 3.46 0.40
CA GLN A 139 6.21 4.47 0.25
C GLN A 139 5.70 5.88 0.61
N LYS A 140 4.47 6.23 0.18
CA LYS A 140 3.84 7.50 0.55
C LYS A 140 3.51 7.58 2.06
N LYS A 141 3.03 6.49 2.68
CA LYS A 141 2.84 6.39 4.14
C LYS A 141 4.17 6.58 4.90
N ALA A 142 5.26 6.02 4.38
CA ALA A 142 6.59 6.22 4.97
C ALA A 142 7.08 7.67 4.82
N LEU A 143 6.79 8.33 3.70
CA LEU A 143 7.16 9.73 3.47
C LEU A 143 6.49 10.68 4.47
N PHE A 144 5.20 10.47 4.74
CA PHE A 144 4.44 11.20 5.76
C PHE A 144 5.09 11.16 7.14
N ARG A 145 5.53 9.96 7.56
CA ARG A 145 6.16 9.74 8.88
C ARG A 145 7.61 10.23 8.95
N LYS A 146 8.19 10.65 7.82
CA LYS A 146 9.57 11.16 7.71
C LYS A 146 9.62 12.67 7.47
N ASN A 147 8.52 13.41 7.67
CA ASN A 147 8.54 14.85 7.47
C ASN A 147 9.50 15.54 8.47
N CYS A 148 10.05 16.66 8.05
CA CYS A 148 11.02 17.45 8.81
C CYS A 148 11.01 18.91 8.34
N TRP A 149 11.72 19.80 9.02
CA TRP A 149 11.77 21.21 8.65
C TRP A 149 12.60 21.43 7.37
N ASN A 150 12.10 22.30 6.50
CA ASN A 150 12.72 22.59 5.21
C ASN A 150 13.71 23.75 5.31
N ALA A 151 15.01 23.47 5.19
CA ALA A 151 16.04 24.51 5.18
C ALA A 151 15.88 25.55 4.05
N PHE A 152 15.24 25.21 2.93
CA PHE A 152 14.99 26.14 1.82
C PHE A 152 13.76 27.04 2.04
N TYR A 153 12.81 26.61 2.87
CA TYR A 153 11.63 27.37 3.27
C TYR A 153 11.70 27.71 4.77
N CYS A 154 12.85 28.29 5.13
CA CYS A 154 13.23 28.63 6.49
C CYS A 154 13.75 30.07 6.49
N HIS A 155 13.25 30.90 7.40
CA HIS A 155 13.79 32.24 7.55
C HIS A 155 15.28 32.17 7.95
N LYS A 156 16.13 33.06 7.44
CA LYS A 156 17.59 33.12 7.69
C LYS A 156 18.02 33.19 9.18
N HIS A 157 17.11 33.57 10.06
CA HIS A 157 17.30 33.69 11.52
C HIS A 157 16.69 32.52 12.29
N ILE A 158 16.24 31.50 11.58
CA ILE A 158 15.89 30.22 12.16
C ILE A 158 17.05 29.27 11.94
N GLU A 159 17.39 28.56 13.00
CA GLU A 159 18.33 27.44 12.98
C GLU A 159 17.54 26.14 13.07
N ILE A 160 17.81 25.22 12.14
CA ILE A 160 17.27 23.86 12.16
C ILE A 160 18.39 22.93 12.62
N SER A 161 18.10 22.07 13.59
CA SER A 161 19.08 21.14 14.16
C SER A 161 18.43 19.80 14.57
N GLY A 162 19.25 18.92 15.15
CA GLY A 162 18.89 17.53 15.48
C GLY A 162 19.04 16.60 14.28
N GLY A 163 19.31 15.31 14.53
CA GLY A 163 19.65 14.33 13.47
C GLY A 163 18.56 14.11 12.41
N LYS A 164 17.33 14.59 12.64
CA LYS A 164 16.20 14.53 11.71
C LYS A 164 15.67 15.92 11.28
N SER A 165 16.37 17.01 11.57
CA SER A 165 15.89 18.38 11.28
C SER A 165 14.52 18.68 11.92
N LEU A 166 14.37 18.33 13.20
CA LEU A 166 13.12 18.47 13.96
C LEU A 166 13.16 19.60 14.98
N ILE A 167 14.36 20.05 15.34
CA ILE A 167 14.57 21.12 16.32
C ILE A 167 14.68 22.45 15.58
N VAL A 168 13.93 23.45 16.03
CA VAL A 168 13.93 24.80 15.46
C VAL A 168 14.26 25.78 16.57
N ARG A 169 15.18 26.71 16.29
CA ARG A 169 15.56 27.78 17.21
C ARG A 169 15.61 29.14 16.52
N HIS A 170 15.09 30.18 17.16
CA HIS A 170 15.28 31.56 16.70
C HIS A 170 16.64 32.10 17.19
N LYS A 171 17.46 32.58 16.25
CA LYS A 171 18.82 33.09 16.49
C LYS A 171 19.04 34.53 15.98
N GLY A 172 17.95 35.25 15.74
CA GLY A 172 17.95 36.56 15.10
C GLY A 172 17.98 37.72 16.08
N TYR A 173 17.18 38.74 15.75
CA TYR A 173 16.94 39.91 16.60
C TYR A 173 16.07 39.55 17.81
N PRO A 174 16.16 40.30 18.92
CA PRO A 174 15.48 39.97 20.18
C PRO A 174 13.99 39.65 20.04
N SER A 175 13.30 40.30 19.10
CA SER A 175 11.90 40.04 18.80
C SER A 175 11.61 40.10 17.29
N GLY A 176 10.49 39.51 16.90
CA GLY A 176 9.95 39.52 15.55
C GLY A 176 9.75 38.12 15.01
N TRP A 177 8.58 37.88 14.42
CA TRP A 177 8.16 36.58 13.88
C TRP A 177 9.09 36.07 12.79
N ARG A 178 9.52 34.82 12.95
CA ARG A 178 10.37 34.07 12.02
C ARG A 178 9.79 32.69 11.83
N SER A 179 9.57 32.30 10.57
CA SER A 179 8.84 31.09 10.24
C SER A 179 9.67 30.07 9.48
N VAL A 180 9.29 28.81 9.63
CA VAL A 180 9.79 27.67 8.87
C VAL A 180 8.63 26.74 8.51
N PHE A 181 8.68 26.19 7.30
CA PHE A 181 7.71 25.20 6.83
C PHE A 181 8.33 23.81 6.78
N ALA A 182 7.49 22.79 6.87
CA ALA A 182 7.93 21.41 6.67
C ALA A 182 8.33 21.15 5.21
N LYS A 183 9.14 20.12 5.01
CA LYS A 183 9.73 19.73 3.72
C LYS A 183 8.68 19.27 2.72
N TYR A 184 7.69 18.51 3.18
CA TYR A 184 6.63 18.00 2.34
C TYR A 184 5.27 18.56 2.76
N PRO A 185 4.41 18.94 1.79
CA PRO A 185 3.01 19.17 2.08
C PRO A 185 2.38 17.88 2.57
N ILE A 186 1.35 18.03 3.40
CA ILE A 186 0.46 16.95 3.74
C ILE A 186 -0.60 16.88 2.66
N VAL A 187 -0.48 15.86 1.82
CA VAL A 187 -1.46 15.56 0.81
C VAL A 187 -2.56 14.71 1.43
N LEU A 188 -3.78 15.25 1.48
CA LEU A 188 -4.93 14.51 1.98
C LEU A 188 -5.31 13.42 0.99
N ASN A 189 -4.93 12.19 1.31
CA ASN A 189 -5.31 11.03 0.53
C ASN A 189 -5.89 9.99 1.48
N LYS A 190 -7.20 9.74 1.33
CA LYS A 190 -7.97 8.75 2.08
C LYS A 190 -7.40 7.33 2.03
N HIS A 191 -6.58 7.00 1.02
CA HIS A 191 -5.94 5.70 0.90
C HIS A 191 -4.61 5.60 1.69
N LEU A 192 -4.06 6.72 2.17
CA LEU A 192 -2.77 6.77 2.86
C LEU A 192 -2.90 6.86 4.38
N SER A 193 -3.90 7.58 4.89
CA SER A 193 -4.22 7.67 6.32
C SER A 193 -5.62 8.29 6.42
N ASP A 194 -6.33 8.09 7.52
CA ASP A 194 -7.58 8.83 7.79
C ASP A 194 -7.31 10.18 8.49
N PHE A 195 -6.09 10.33 9.03
CA PHE A 195 -5.73 11.42 9.91
C PHE A 195 -4.28 11.88 9.70
N PHE A 196 -4.05 13.19 9.78
CA PHE A 196 -2.71 13.77 9.97
C PHE A 196 -2.62 14.45 11.32
N TYR A 197 -1.50 14.25 12.00
CA TYR A 197 -1.22 14.82 13.30
C TYR A 197 0.27 15.09 13.44
N PHE A 198 0.61 16.19 14.10
CA PHE A 198 1.95 16.37 14.63
C PHE A 198 1.91 17.13 15.95
N GLU A 199 2.94 16.94 16.74
CA GLU A 199 3.14 17.64 18.01
C GLU A 199 4.38 18.52 17.94
N ILE A 200 4.38 19.55 18.75
CA ILE A 200 5.58 20.29 19.13
C ILE A 200 5.74 20.22 20.64
N SER A 201 6.98 20.24 21.10
CA SER A 201 7.34 20.42 22.50
C SER A 201 8.18 21.67 22.66
N LEU A 202 7.79 22.53 23.58
CA LEU A 202 8.52 23.76 23.87
C LEU A 202 9.70 23.44 24.79
N MET A 203 10.90 23.76 24.33
CA MET A 203 12.11 23.55 25.11
C MET A 203 12.38 24.73 26.01
N LYS A 204 13.12 24.48 27.09
CA LYS A 204 13.57 25.52 28.02
C LYS A 204 14.32 26.61 27.26
N ASN A 205 13.85 27.84 27.42
CA ASN A 205 14.53 29.06 27.04
C ASN A 205 15.00 29.81 28.30
N GLU A 206 15.75 30.89 28.10
CA GLU A 206 16.40 31.61 29.20
C GLU A 206 15.53 32.75 29.77
N GLU A 207 14.49 33.24 29.06
CA GLU A 207 13.78 34.47 29.47
C GLU A 207 12.27 34.55 29.11
N ARG A 208 11.89 34.46 27.84
CA ARG A 208 10.50 34.66 27.34
C ARG A 208 10.24 33.83 26.10
N TYR A 209 9.01 33.32 25.94
CA TYR A 209 8.59 32.60 24.73
C TYR A 209 7.37 33.22 24.08
N TRP A 210 7.31 33.14 22.75
CA TRP A 210 6.08 33.37 22.01
C TRP A 210 6.12 32.60 20.70
N VAL A 211 5.45 31.46 20.73
CA VAL A 211 5.52 30.41 19.72
C VAL A 211 4.14 30.20 19.12
N MET A 212 4.12 29.90 17.84
CA MET A 212 2.92 29.53 17.11
C MET A 212 3.25 28.43 16.12
N PHE A 213 2.31 27.52 15.91
CA PHE A 213 2.43 26.45 14.92
C PHE A 213 1.07 26.11 14.34
N GLY A 214 1.07 25.43 13.19
CA GLY A 214 -0.16 24.95 12.60
C GLY A 214 -0.02 24.58 11.13
N PHE A 215 -1.07 24.85 10.36
CA PHE A 215 -1.16 24.54 8.94
C PHE A 215 -1.37 25.79 8.10
N ALA A 216 -0.73 25.85 6.94
CA ALA A 216 -1.08 26.79 5.89
C ALA A 216 -1.37 26.04 4.58
N VAL A 217 -2.44 26.39 3.88
CA VAL A 217 -2.80 25.78 2.58
C VAL A 217 -1.75 26.03 1.49
N LYS A 218 -0.88 27.03 1.66
CA LYS A 218 0.25 27.34 0.78
C LYS A 218 1.47 27.70 1.61
N GLN A 219 2.67 27.38 1.10
CA GLN A 219 3.89 27.97 1.64
C GLN A 219 3.85 29.47 1.39
N GLN A 220 4.08 30.24 2.44
CA GLN A 220 4.09 31.70 2.34
C GLN A 220 5.39 32.16 1.70
N THR A 221 5.30 33.15 0.80
CA THR A 221 6.47 33.77 0.16
C THR A 221 7.27 34.61 1.14
N LYS A 222 6.61 35.12 2.19
CA LYS A 222 7.24 35.84 3.30
C LYS A 222 7.30 34.94 4.53
N LEU A 223 8.50 34.77 5.08
CA LEU A 223 8.76 33.99 6.29
C LEU A 223 8.95 34.88 7.54
N GLU A 224 8.66 36.17 7.39
CA GLU A 224 8.70 37.19 8.44
C GLU A 224 7.29 37.77 8.64
N GLY A 225 7.02 38.23 9.86
CA GLY A 225 5.73 38.82 10.18
C GLY A 225 4.65 37.80 10.56
N SER A 226 3.42 38.30 10.66
CA SER A 226 2.32 37.60 11.32
C SER A 226 1.53 36.74 10.34
N ILE A 227 2.09 35.61 9.92
CA ILE A 227 1.47 34.69 8.95
C ILE A 227 0.08 34.18 9.38
N ARG A 228 -0.25 34.27 10.67
CA ARG A 228 -1.54 33.87 11.22
C ARG A 228 -2.75 34.65 10.71
N HIS A 229 -2.54 35.83 10.13
CA HIS A 229 -3.61 36.64 9.52
C HIS A 229 -3.88 36.29 8.06
N GLU A 230 -3.05 35.43 7.47
CA GLU A 230 -3.21 35.02 6.08
C GLU A 230 -4.34 34.02 5.94
N LYS A 231 -5.22 34.23 4.96
CA LYS A 231 -6.29 33.27 4.63
C LYS A 231 -5.71 31.89 4.33
N GLY A 232 -6.39 30.86 4.84
CA GLY A 232 -5.96 29.47 4.76
C GLY A 232 -4.83 29.12 5.73
N THR A 233 -4.59 29.96 6.74
CA THR A 233 -3.70 29.65 7.87
C THR A 233 -4.54 29.28 9.09
N TYR A 234 -4.11 28.22 9.75
CA TYR A 234 -4.69 27.74 11.00
C TYR A 234 -3.58 27.55 11.99
N ALA A 235 -3.71 28.16 13.17
CA ALA A 235 -2.59 28.23 14.10
C ALA A 235 -3.04 28.18 15.55
N TYR A 236 -2.13 27.73 16.40
CA TYR A 236 -2.30 27.72 17.85
C TYR A 236 -1.16 28.49 18.50
N GLU A 237 -1.50 29.55 19.22
CA GLU A 237 -0.56 30.52 19.79
C GLU A 237 -0.32 30.29 21.28
N SER A 238 0.94 30.41 21.72
CA SER A 238 1.37 30.02 23.06
C SER A 238 0.94 30.96 24.17
N ASP A 239 0.96 32.27 23.91
CA ASP A 239 0.88 33.31 24.94
C ASP A 239 -0.50 33.34 25.61
N ASP A 240 -1.53 33.57 24.82
CA ASP A 240 -2.92 33.73 25.27
C ASP A 240 -3.81 32.52 24.93
N GLY A 241 -3.24 31.48 24.30
CA GLY A 241 -3.97 30.29 23.90
C GLY A 241 -4.92 30.50 22.72
N ASN A 242 -4.78 31.59 21.97
CA ASN A 242 -5.64 31.90 20.84
C ASN A 242 -5.47 30.88 19.71
N ILE A 243 -6.59 30.54 19.08
CA ILE A 243 -6.63 29.64 17.92
C ILE A 243 -7.08 30.46 16.71
N TRP A 244 -6.21 30.49 15.71
CA TRP A 244 -6.41 31.18 14.46
C TRP A 244 -7.00 30.21 13.45
N ILE A 245 -8.13 30.58 12.83
CA ILE A 245 -8.83 29.78 11.83
C ILE A 245 -9.01 30.65 10.59
N ASN A 246 -8.41 30.20 9.48
CA ASN A 246 -8.47 30.89 8.21
C ASN A 246 -8.06 32.38 8.26
N GLY A 247 -7.07 32.71 9.09
CA GLY A 247 -6.62 34.09 9.28
C GLY A 247 -7.25 34.84 10.45
N GLU A 248 -8.28 34.27 11.10
CA GLU A 248 -9.07 34.95 12.12
C GLU A 248 -8.91 34.30 13.50
N GLY A 249 -8.59 35.09 14.52
CA GLY A 249 -8.46 34.62 15.89
C GLY A 249 -9.82 34.37 16.55
N ASN A 250 -9.97 33.25 17.25
CA ASN A 250 -11.22 32.91 17.94
C ASN A 250 -11.31 33.44 19.39
N GLY A 251 -10.33 34.23 19.81
CA GLY A 251 -10.27 34.87 21.12
C GLY A 251 -9.29 34.20 22.07
N THR A 252 -8.97 34.89 23.15
CA THR A 252 -8.00 34.40 24.14
C THR A 252 -8.62 33.34 25.04
N ASN A 253 -7.84 32.30 25.37
CA ASN A 253 -8.23 31.29 26.33
C ASN A 253 -7.03 30.84 27.14
N ALA A 254 -6.90 31.36 28.36
CA ALA A 254 -5.78 31.05 29.25
C ALA A 254 -5.65 29.55 29.62
N LYS A 255 -6.72 28.75 29.49
CA LYS A 255 -6.60 27.28 29.67
C LYS A 255 -5.88 26.62 28.49
N TYR A 256 -5.88 27.29 27.34
CA TYR A 256 -5.21 26.86 26.12
C TYR A 256 -3.84 27.55 25.95
N SER A 257 -3.40 28.46 26.81
CA SER A 257 -2.00 28.92 26.73
C SER A 257 -1.06 27.75 27.01
N TYR A 258 0.15 27.77 26.47
CA TYR A 258 1.13 26.70 26.64
C TYR A 258 2.54 27.26 26.70
N GLY A 259 3.44 26.55 27.36
CA GLY A 259 4.80 27.03 27.61
C GLY A 259 5.84 25.93 27.66
N VAL A 260 7.01 26.28 28.20
CA VAL A 260 8.14 25.35 28.39
C VAL A 260 7.68 24.09 29.12
N GLY A 261 7.98 22.92 28.55
CA GLY A 261 7.61 21.61 29.10
C GLY A 261 6.24 21.09 28.67
N ASP A 262 5.39 21.92 28.05
CA ASP A 262 4.17 21.46 27.42
C ASP A 262 4.45 20.82 26.05
N THR A 263 3.66 19.80 25.74
CA THR A 263 3.53 19.23 24.39
C THR A 263 2.16 19.61 23.85
N VAL A 264 2.11 20.26 22.69
CA VAL A 264 0.88 20.67 22.03
C VAL A 264 0.85 20.12 20.61
N GLY A 265 -0.35 19.85 20.11
CA GLY A 265 -0.52 19.22 18.81
C GLY A 265 -1.68 19.79 18.02
N ILE A 266 -1.63 19.52 16.73
CA ILE A 266 -2.67 19.85 15.77
C ILE A 266 -2.83 18.69 14.82
N GLY A 267 -4.08 18.35 14.50
CA GLY A 267 -4.37 17.35 13.51
C GLY A 267 -5.61 17.66 12.70
N VAL A 268 -5.74 16.96 11.58
CA VAL A 268 -6.87 17.07 10.66
C VAL A 268 -7.35 15.69 10.25
N HIS A 269 -8.65 15.49 10.38
CA HIS A 269 -9.32 14.30 9.89
C HIS A 269 -9.69 14.48 8.43
N PHE A 270 -9.28 13.53 7.58
CA PHE A 270 -9.29 13.75 6.13
C PHE A 270 -10.70 13.73 5.55
N ALA A 271 -11.53 12.79 6.00
CA ALA A 271 -12.89 12.63 5.49
C ALA A 271 -13.81 13.77 5.95
N SER A 272 -13.73 14.14 7.24
CA SER A 272 -14.59 15.20 7.80
C SER A 272 -14.00 16.60 7.67
N ARG A 273 -12.71 16.72 7.35
CA ARG A 273 -11.94 17.98 7.32
C ARG A 273 -11.99 18.75 8.63
N GLN A 274 -12.26 18.04 9.73
CA GLN A 274 -12.27 18.61 11.06
C GLN A 274 -10.85 18.65 11.61
N MET A 275 -10.49 19.79 12.18
CA MET A 275 -9.25 19.92 12.91
C MET A 275 -9.45 19.69 14.40
N ILE A 276 -8.39 19.24 15.05
CA ILE A 276 -8.30 19.20 16.51
C ILE A 276 -6.99 19.84 16.95
N PHE A 277 -7.04 20.44 18.12
CA PHE A 277 -5.86 20.88 18.86
C PHE A 277 -5.77 20.10 20.15
N THR A 278 -4.54 19.92 20.63
CA THR A 278 -4.27 19.15 21.85
C THR A 278 -3.24 19.86 22.71
N LYS A 279 -3.33 19.62 24.01
CA LYS A 279 -2.32 20.01 24.99
C LYS A 279 -2.11 18.86 25.96
N ASN A 280 -0.87 18.46 26.15
CA ASN A 280 -0.43 17.42 27.09
C ASN A 280 -1.20 16.09 26.99
N GLY A 281 -1.52 15.69 25.76
CA GLY A 281 -2.24 14.44 25.50
C GLY A 281 -3.76 14.54 25.64
N LEU A 282 -4.32 15.75 25.85
CA LEU A 282 -5.74 16.01 25.92
C LEU A 282 -6.20 16.87 24.74
N ARG A 283 -7.34 16.53 24.13
CA ARG A 283 -7.98 17.34 23.08
C ARG A 283 -8.60 18.60 23.69
N LEU A 284 -8.38 19.75 23.05
CA LEU A 284 -9.01 21.01 23.44
C LEU A 284 -10.49 21.02 23.04
N ALA A 285 -11.32 21.67 23.85
CA ALA A 285 -12.75 21.84 23.58
C ALA A 285 -12.97 22.97 22.57
N THR A 286 -12.69 22.68 21.31
CA THR A 286 -12.84 23.61 20.17
C THR A 286 -13.95 23.11 19.26
N SER A 287 -14.91 23.99 18.94
CA SER A 287 -16.01 23.71 18.01
C SER A 287 -15.81 24.43 16.68
N GLY A 288 -16.48 23.95 15.63
CA GLY A 288 -16.56 24.66 14.34
C GLY A 288 -15.24 24.67 13.53
N LEU A 289 -14.28 23.81 13.87
CA LEU A 289 -12.99 23.73 13.19
C LEU A 289 -13.06 22.92 11.90
N PHE A 290 -13.83 23.41 10.93
CA PHE A 290 -13.99 22.84 9.61
C PHE A 290 -13.67 23.89 8.56
N ASP A 291 -12.84 23.55 7.58
CA ASP A 291 -12.64 24.41 6.43
C ASP A 291 -12.66 23.61 5.11
N PRO A 292 -13.52 23.97 4.16
CA PRO A 292 -13.57 23.34 2.84
C PRO A 292 -12.24 23.42 2.06
N SER A 293 -11.40 24.42 2.30
CA SER A 293 -10.13 24.62 1.58
C SER A 293 -9.13 23.48 1.78
N PHE A 294 -9.27 22.68 2.85
CA PHE A 294 -8.53 21.43 2.99
C PHE A 294 -8.89 20.38 1.91
N ALA A 295 -10.00 20.54 1.18
CA ALA A 295 -10.42 19.68 0.08
C ALA A 295 -9.41 19.61 -1.07
N ASP A 296 -8.77 20.75 -1.36
CA ASP A 296 -7.88 20.90 -2.53
C ASP A 296 -6.49 20.32 -2.27
N GLY A 297 -6.31 19.68 -1.11
CA GLY A 297 -5.49 18.48 -1.01
C GLY A 297 -4.02 18.70 -0.70
N SER A 298 -3.58 19.89 -0.28
CA SER A 298 -2.23 20.09 0.25
C SER A 298 -2.17 21.24 1.25
N PHE A 299 -1.62 20.99 2.43
CA PHE A 299 -1.26 22.03 3.40
C PHE A 299 0.10 21.74 4.01
N TYR A 300 0.73 22.76 4.54
CA TYR A 300 2.09 22.70 5.06
C TYR A 300 2.07 22.93 6.57
N PRO A 301 2.61 21.99 7.36
CA PRO A 301 2.96 22.25 8.73
C PRO A 301 3.97 23.39 8.78
N PHE A 302 3.78 24.31 9.71
CA PHE A 302 4.68 25.43 9.92
C PHE A 302 4.87 25.71 11.40
N ILE A 303 5.95 26.43 11.69
CA ILE A 303 6.24 27.03 12.99
C ILE A 303 6.66 28.48 12.79
N SER A 304 6.23 29.34 13.70
CA SER A 304 6.66 30.71 13.85
C SER A 304 7.14 30.96 15.27
N LEU A 305 8.35 31.50 15.39
CA LEU A 305 9.00 31.87 16.65
C LEU A 305 9.16 33.38 16.70
N PHE A 306 8.95 34.02 17.85
CA PHE A 306 8.99 35.48 17.95
C PHE A 306 10.23 35.98 18.68
N TYR A 307 10.55 35.43 19.83
CA TYR A 307 11.70 35.88 20.63
C TYR A 307 12.97 35.12 20.25
N THR A 308 14.11 35.80 20.30
CA THR A 308 15.40 35.11 20.17
C THR A 308 15.55 34.10 21.29
N GLY A 309 16.05 32.92 20.96
CA GLY A 309 16.20 31.81 21.90
C GLY A 309 14.97 30.90 21.98
N ASP A 310 13.81 31.30 21.42
CA ASP A 310 12.67 30.40 21.25
C ASP A 310 13.11 29.11 20.58
N LYS A 311 12.76 27.98 21.19
CA LYS A 311 13.22 26.66 20.77
C LYS A 311 12.15 25.62 20.98
N ILE A 312 11.92 24.81 19.94
CA ILE A 312 10.96 23.71 19.95
C ILE A 312 11.58 22.45 19.35
N GLU A 313 10.99 21.31 19.66
CA GLU A 313 11.15 20.07 18.90
C GLU A 313 9.81 19.65 18.32
N ALA A 314 9.83 19.29 17.04
CA ALA A 314 8.68 18.75 16.35
C ALA A 314 8.67 17.22 16.37
N ASN A 315 7.47 16.66 16.40
CA ASN A 315 7.23 15.24 16.33
C ASN A 315 6.18 14.98 15.25
N PHE A 316 6.63 14.51 14.08
CA PHE A 316 5.77 14.07 12.97
C PHE A 316 5.34 12.59 13.13
N GLY A 317 5.56 12.02 14.31
CA GLY A 317 5.15 10.67 14.68
C GLY A 317 6.26 9.61 14.59
N PRO A 318 5.89 8.34 14.83
CA PRO A 318 4.54 7.88 15.16
C PRO A 318 4.17 7.99 16.65
N ASN A 319 5.14 8.26 17.53
CA ASN A 319 4.93 8.18 18.98
C ASN A 319 4.50 9.54 19.52
N PHE A 320 3.22 9.70 19.82
CA PHE A 320 2.65 10.97 20.30
C PHE A 320 2.28 10.90 21.78
N LYS A 321 2.20 12.07 22.44
CA LYS A 321 1.61 12.18 23.79
C LYS A 321 0.10 12.05 23.75
N PHE A 322 -0.55 12.53 22.70
CA PHE A 322 -1.96 12.31 22.44
C PHE A 322 -2.24 10.89 21.91
N ASP A 323 -3.22 10.21 22.50
CA ASP A 323 -3.64 8.87 22.06
C ASP A 323 -4.53 8.97 20.81
N LEU A 324 -3.89 8.98 19.65
CA LEU A 324 -4.56 9.00 18.36
C LEU A 324 -5.41 7.75 18.10
N GLU A 325 -4.99 6.57 18.57
CA GLU A 325 -5.74 5.33 18.34
C GLU A 325 -7.03 5.30 19.16
N PHE A 326 -7.00 5.79 20.39
CA PHE A 326 -8.20 5.98 21.19
C PHE A 326 -9.17 6.96 20.52
N GLN A 327 -8.67 8.10 20.02
CA GLN A 327 -9.50 9.07 19.30
C GLN A 327 -10.12 8.47 18.03
N ARG A 328 -9.35 7.66 17.27
CA ARG A 328 -9.84 6.99 16.06
C ARG A 328 -11.03 6.07 16.33
N LYS A 329 -10.99 5.32 17.45
CA LYS A 329 -12.07 4.41 17.85
C LYS A 329 -13.34 5.14 18.29
N ARG A 330 -13.20 6.29 18.95
CA ARG A 330 -14.33 7.04 19.52
C ARG A 330 -15.07 7.92 18.49
N GLY A 331 -14.44 8.16 17.35
CA GLY A 331 -14.95 9.06 16.31
C GLY A 331 -14.76 10.54 16.67
N PHE A 332 -14.73 11.40 15.64
CA PHE A 332 -14.49 12.84 15.79
C PHE A 332 -15.74 13.68 16.08
N SER A 333 -16.93 13.06 16.19
CA SER A 333 -18.17 13.80 16.40
C SER A 333 -18.13 14.59 17.71
N ASP A 334 -18.46 15.89 17.64
CA ASP A 334 -18.66 16.80 18.78
C ASP A 334 -19.91 16.44 19.61
N ARG A 335 -20.07 15.17 19.98
CA ARG A 335 -20.96 14.82 21.08
C ARG A 335 -20.19 15.15 22.36
N GLY A 336 -20.28 16.43 22.72
CA GLY A 336 -19.75 16.98 23.96
C GLY A 336 -20.08 16.03 25.11
N THR A 337 -19.05 15.56 25.80
CA THR A 337 -19.24 14.91 27.09
C THR A 337 -19.44 16.04 28.09
N THR A 338 -20.71 16.40 28.31
CA THR A 338 -21.11 17.00 29.57
C THR A 338 -20.95 15.94 30.64
N ASN A 339 -19.91 16.06 31.45
CA ASN A 339 -19.86 15.43 32.76
C ASN A 339 -19.80 16.53 33.81
#